data_AF-A0A7C1YRQ0-F1
#
_entry.id   AF-A0A7C1YRQ0-F1
#
_cell.length_a   1.000
_cell.length_b   1.000
_cell.length_c   1.000
_cell.angle_alpha   90.00
_cell.angle_beta   90.00
_cell.angle_gamma   90.00
#
_symmetry.space_group_name_H-M   'P 1'
#
loop_
_entity.id
_entity.type
_entity.pdbx_description
1 polymer ?
#
loop_
_entity_poly.entity_id
_entity_poly.type
_entity_poly.pdbx_seq_one_letter_code
_entity_poly.pdbx_strand_id
1 'polypeptide(L)'
;MIKILIRVFLVISTGVLLVSCGGSPSGQGPSSVTPTPPPPPAPINYNTVEFRNNYGLAQIKALAAYDAGASGAGITVAVIDSGIDIDNSQIQANIHVDSTNIATGN
;
A
#
# COMPACT_ATOMS: atom_id res chain seq x y z
N MET A 1 38.88 30.23 6.83
CA MET A 1 39.44 29.06 6.10
C MET A 1 39.41 27.76 6.94
N ILE A 2 39.73 27.81 8.24
CA ILE A 2 39.71 26.64 9.15
C ILE A 2 38.34 25.91 9.26
N LYS A 3 37.22 26.64 9.13
CA LYS A 3 35.85 26.11 9.24
C LYS A 3 35.36 25.34 7.99
N ILE A 4 35.92 25.63 6.81
CA ILE A 4 35.62 24.91 5.57
C ILE A 4 36.40 23.57 5.54
N LEU A 5 37.62 23.56 6.08
CA LEU A 5 38.41 22.33 6.25
C LEU A 5 37.72 21.31 7.18
N ILE A 6 37.10 21.76 8.28
CA ILE A 6 36.39 20.88 9.23
C ILE A 6 35.14 20.24 8.60
N ARG A 7 34.40 20.95 7.74
CA ARG A 7 33.21 20.41 7.06
C ARG A 7 33.55 19.44 5.94
N VAL A 8 34.64 19.67 5.22
CA VAL A 8 35.13 18.73 4.19
C VAL A 8 35.67 17.44 4.83
N PHE A 9 36.33 17.53 5.99
CA PHE A 9 36.79 16.35 6.73
C PHE A 9 35.65 15.50 7.29
N LEU A 10 34.56 16.14 7.76
CA LEU A 10 33.39 15.45 8.29
C LEU A 10 32.59 14.67 7.21
N VAL A 11 32.60 15.15 5.97
CA VAL A 11 31.87 14.52 4.85
C VAL A 11 32.67 13.37 4.21
N ILE A 12 34.00 13.41 4.28
CA ILE A 12 34.87 12.36 3.71
C ILE A 12 35.00 11.14 4.66
N SER A 13 34.79 11.32 5.97
CA SER A 13 34.84 10.22 6.93
C SER A 13 33.62 9.29 6.91
N THR A 14 32.53 9.66 6.24
CA THR A 14 31.27 8.88 6.20
C THR A 14 31.21 7.92 4.99
N GLY A 15 32.20 7.94 4.10
CA GLY A 15 32.14 7.25 2.80
C GLY A 15 32.88 5.92 2.66
N VAL A 16 33.63 5.45 3.67
CA VAL A 16 34.56 4.30 3.47
C VAL A 16 34.56 3.31 4.65
N LEU A 17 33.41 2.76 5.03
CA LEU A 17 33.34 1.67 6.02
C LEU A 17 32.36 0.52 5.68
N LEU A 18 32.15 0.21 4.39
CA LEU A 18 31.43 -1.00 3.97
C LEU A 18 32.37 -2.02 3.29
N VAL A 19 33.50 -2.35 3.92
CA VAL A 19 34.21 -3.63 3.69
C VAL A 19 34.74 -4.14 5.02
N SER A 20 33.94 -5.00 5.65
CA SER A 20 34.31 -5.96 6.70
C SER A 20 33.14 -6.95 6.74
N CYS A 21 33.27 -8.26 6.76
CA CYS A 21 34.36 -9.12 7.21
C CYS A 21 34.31 -10.44 6.42
N GLY A 22 35.44 -10.85 5.86
CA GLY A 22 35.69 -12.23 5.46
C GLY A 22 36.47 -12.94 6.56
N GLY A 23 35.90 -14.03 7.08
CA GLY A 23 36.63 -15.14 7.69
C GLY A 23 36.96 -15.05 9.20
N SER A 24 36.23 -15.82 10.01
CA SER A 24 36.76 -16.44 11.24
C SER A 24 36.04 -17.78 11.50
N PRO A 25 36.74 -18.91 11.52
CA PRO A 25 36.17 -20.22 11.84
C PRO A 25 36.47 -20.58 13.30
N SER A 26 35.46 -20.60 14.17
CA SER A 26 35.38 -21.46 15.38
C SER A 26 34.31 -20.94 16.32
N GLY A 27 33.30 -21.77 16.61
CA GLY A 27 32.33 -21.51 17.69
C GLY A 27 30.91 -21.84 17.27
N GLN A 28 30.54 -23.12 17.37
CA GLN A 28 29.16 -23.57 17.25
C GLN A 28 28.41 -23.12 18.52
N GLY A 29 27.98 -21.85 18.55
CA GLY A 29 26.93 -21.39 19.45
C GLY A 29 25.56 -21.96 19.00
N PRO A 30 24.55 -22.00 19.88
CA PRO A 30 23.23 -22.53 19.53
C PRO A 30 22.70 -21.78 18.31
N SER A 31 22.30 -22.54 17.28
CA SER A 31 21.76 -22.00 16.03
C SER A 31 20.60 -21.05 16.35
N SER A 32 20.85 -19.75 16.26
CA SER A 32 19.80 -18.75 16.18
C SER A 32 19.05 -19.00 14.88
N VAL A 33 17.90 -19.67 14.97
CA VAL A 33 16.97 -19.78 13.86
C VAL A 33 16.42 -18.39 13.61
N THR A 34 16.93 -17.71 12.59
CA THR A 34 16.30 -16.49 12.10
C THR A 34 14.93 -16.91 11.53
N PRO A 35 13.80 -16.36 12.02
CA PRO A 35 12.50 -16.73 11.51
C PRO A 35 12.44 -16.42 10.01
N THR A 36 12.03 -17.41 9.22
CA THR A 36 11.81 -17.23 7.78
C THR A 36 10.79 -16.12 7.56
N PRO A 37 11.01 -15.19 6.60
CA PRO A 37 10.02 -14.18 6.27
C PRO A 37 8.68 -14.83 5.91
N PRO A 38 7.55 -14.25 6.32
CA PRO A 38 6.25 -14.73 5.91
C PRO A 38 6.13 -14.71 4.37
N PRO A 39 5.42 -15.67 3.77
CA PRO A 39 5.21 -15.67 2.33
C PRO A 39 4.47 -14.39 1.89
N PRO A 40 4.73 -13.90 0.66
CA PRO A 40 3.99 -12.76 0.12
C PRO A 40 2.47 -13.02 0.13
N PRO A 41 1.64 -11.97 0.28
CA PRO A 41 0.21 -12.10 0.09
C PRO A 41 -0.13 -12.70 -1.28
N ALA A 42 -1.14 -13.56 -1.33
CA ALA A 42 -1.63 -14.08 -2.60
C ALA A 42 -2.16 -12.93 -3.47
N PRO A 43 -1.96 -12.98 -4.80
CA PRO A 43 -2.58 -12.03 -5.71
C PRO A 43 -4.10 -12.05 -5.58
N ILE A 44 -4.73 -10.87 -5.64
CA ILE A 44 -6.19 -10.75 -5.67
C ILE A 44 -6.68 -11.09 -7.07
N ASN A 45 -7.71 -11.93 -7.19
CA ASN A 45 -8.36 -12.23 -8.46
C ASN A 45 -9.62 -11.36 -8.63
N TYR A 46 -9.55 -10.39 -9.53
CA TYR A 46 -10.68 -9.49 -9.83
C TYR A 46 -11.65 -10.04 -10.89
N ASN A 47 -11.30 -11.07 -11.65
CA ASN A 47 -12.18 -11.70 -12.63
C ASN A 47 -13.11 -12.73 -11.96
N THR A 48 -13.97 -12.23 -11.07
CA THR A 48 -14.96 -13.00 -10.33
C THR A 48 -16.20 -13.31 -11.16
N VAL A 49 -17.10 -14.16 -10.66
CA VAL A 49 -18.43 -14.36 -11.27
C VAL A 49 -19.23 -13.06 -11.28
N GLU A 50 -19.19 -12.30 -10.19
CA GLU A 50 -19.86 -11.01 -10.07
C GLU A 50 -19.35 -10.00 -11.12
N PHE A 51 -18.02 -9.92 -11.31
CA PHE A 51 -17.43 -9.10 -12.37
C PHE A 51 -17.98 -9.48 -13.75
N ARG A 52 -17.99 -10.78 -14.07
CA ARG A 52 -18.46 -11.29 -15.37
C ARG A 52 -19.96 -11.08 -15.61
N ASN A 53 -20.75 -10.97 -14.54
CA ASN A 53 -22.18 -10.71 -14.63
C ASN A 53 -22.51 -9.22 -14.79
N ASN A 54 -21.53 -8.31 -14.62
CA ASN A 54 -21.70 -6.88 -14.85
C ASN A 54 -21.14 -6.46 -16.22
N TYR A 55 -22.03 -6.30 -17.21
CA TYR A 55 -21.66 -5.96 -18.58
C TYR A 55 -20.86 -4.65 -18.70
N GLY A 56 -21.09 -3.67 -17.81
CA GLY A 56 -20.44 -2.37 -17.86
C GLY A 56 -18.95 -2.41 -17.53
N LEU A 57 -18.53 -3.31 -16.63
CA LEU A 57 -17.12 -3.38 -16.18
C LEU A 57 -16.17 -3.83 -17.30
N ALA A 58 -16.61 -4.78 -18.12
CA ALA A 58 -15.86 -5.22 -19.30
C ALA A 58 -15.79 -4.11 -20.36
N GLN A 59 -16.88 -3.38 -20.58
CA GLN A 59 -16.95 -2.28 -21.55
C GLN A 59 -15.95 -1.16 -21.25
N ILE A 60 -15.76 -0.82 -19.97
CA ILE A 60 -14.80 0.21 -19.54
C ILE A 60 -13.39 -0.32 -19.29
N LYS A 61 -13.12 -1.61 -19.58
CA LYS A 61 -11.84 -2.29 -19.33
C LYS A 61 -11.37 -2.22 -17.87
N ALA A 62 -12.29 -2.31 -16.91
CA ALA A 62 -11.98 -2.18 -15.48
C ALA A 62 -10.95 -3.21 -14.98
N LEU A 63 -10.99 -4.45 -15.49
CA LEU A 63 -10.05 -5.51 -15.08
C LEU A 63 -8.58 -5.12 -15.31
N ALA A 64 -8.28 -4.46 -16.43
CA ALA A 64 -6.91 -4.01 -16.72
C ALA A 64 -6.43 -2.94 -15.73
N ALA A 65 -7.33 -2.09 -15.24
CA ALA A 65 -7.01 -1.10 -14.22
C ALA A 65 -6.76 -1.78 -12.86
N TYR A 66 -7.62 -2.73 -12.48
CA TYR A 66 -7.48 -3.50 -11.24
C TYR A 66 -6.19 -4.33 -11.22
N ASP A 67 -5.85 -5.00 -12.32
CA ASP A 67 -4.61 -5.78 -12.46
C ASP A 67 -3.36 -4.89 -12.42
N ALA A 68 -3.48 -3.61 -12.80
CA ALA A 68 -2.45 -2.60 -12.64
C ALA A 68 -2.42 -1.96 -11.23
N GLY A 69 -3.27 -2.42 -10.31
CA GLY A 69 -3.35 -1.94 -8.93
C GLY A 69 -4.18 -0.67 -8.73
N ALA A 70 -4.86 -0.17 -9.77
CA ALA A 70 -5.74 0.98 -9.63
C ALA A 70 -7.05 0.54 -8.95
N SER A 71 -7.44 1.18 -7.85
CA SER A 71 -8.66 0.85 -7.09
C SER A 71 -9.57 2.05 -6.82
N GLY A 72 -9.13 3.27 -7.16
CA GLY A 72 -9.78 4.51 -6.73
C GLY A 72 -9.45 4.93 -5.29
N ALA A 73 -8.53 4.23 -4.61
CA ALA A 73 -8.10 4.61 -3.27
C ALA A 73 -7.66 6.08 -3.20
N GLY A 74 -8.19 6.81 -2.21
CA GLY A 74 -7.93 8.25 -2.03
C GLY A 74 -8.81 9.17 -2.88
N ILE A 75 -9.72 8.64 -3.69
CA ILE A 75 -10.70 9.43 -4.46
C ILE A 75 -12.05 9.39 -3.77
N THR A 76 -12.62 10.56 -3.48
CA THR A 76 -13.99 10.71 -2.97
C THR A 76 -14.94 11.05 -4.11
N VAL A 77 -16.08 10.34 -4.19
CA VAL A 77 -17.14 10.58 -5.17
C VAL A 77 -18.41 10.97 -4.43
N ALA A 78 -19.00 12.12 -4.80
CA ALA A 78 -20.31 12.54 -4.29
C ALA A 78 -21.44 11.99 -5.17
N VAL A 79 -22.41 11.31 -4.56
CA VAL A 79 -23.63 10.83 -5.21
C VAL A 79 -24.80 11.65 -4.67
N ILE A 80 -25.45 12.43 -5.55
CA ILE A 80 -26.63 13.23 -5.20
C ILE A 80 -27.85 12.51 -5.76
N ASP A 81 -28.53 11.76 -4.91
CA ASP A 81 -29.70 10.94 -5.24
C ASP A 81 -30.76 11.07 -4.13
N SER A 82 -31.73 10.18 -4.11
CA SER A 82 -32.76 9.98 -3.09
C SER A 82 -32.23 9.51 -1.72
N GLY A 83 -31.00 9.01 -1.65
CA GLY A 83 -30.34 8.57 -0.43
C GLY A 83 -29.28 7.50 -0.67
N ILE A 84 -28.68 7.01 0.41
CA ILE A 84 -27.75 5.88 0.44
C ILE A 84 -28.21 4.87 1.50
N ASP A 85 -28.17 3.58 1.16
CA ASP A 85 -28.43 2.51 2.12
C ASP A 85 -27.21 2.32 3.03
N ILE A 86 -27.21 3.02 4.17
CA ILE A 86 -26.10 3.00 5.12
C ILE A 86 -25.90 1.65 5.80
N ASP A 87 -26.85 0.72 5.69
CA ASP A 87 -26.78 -0.60 6.32
C ASP A 87 -26.25 -1.69 5.37
N ASN A 88 -25.96 -1.34 4.11
CA ASN A 88 -25.41 -2.27 3.14
C ASN A 88 -23.92 -2.54 3.38
N SER A 89 -23.60 -3.78 3.75
CA SER A 89 -22.25 -4.23 4.10
C SER A 89 -21.22 -4.10 2.98
N GLN A 90 -21.64 -4.02 1.71
CA GLN A 90 -20.73 -3.87 0.57
C GLN A 90 -20.26 -2.43 0.36
N ILE A 91 -20.93 -1.43 0.95
CA ILE A 91 -20.59 -0.01 0.77
C ILE A 91 -20.25 0.71 2.08
N GLN A 92 -20.65 0.18 3.24
CA GLN A 92 -20.43 0.81 4.55
C GLN A 92 -18.99 1.28 4.77
N ALA A 93 -18.00 0.48 4.41
CA ALA A 93 -16.59 0.81 4.57
C ALA A 93 -16.12 1.98 3.70
N ASN A 94 -16.91 2.37 2.69
CA ASN A 94 -16.59 3.38 1.67
C ASN A 94 -17.48 4.63 1.77
N ILE A 95 -18.32 4.76 2.80
CA ILE A 95 -19.12 5.97 3.04
C ILE A 95 -18.22 7.02 3.71
N HIS A 96 -18.16 8.22 3.12
CA HIS A 96 -17.40 9.32 3.69
C HIS A 96 -18.17 9.95 4.87
N VAL A 97 -17.45 10.43 5.90
CA VAL A 97 -18.06 11.04 7.09
C VAL A 97 -18.86 12.31 6.78
N ASP A 98 -18.57 12.96 5.66
CA ASP A 98 -19.26 14.18 5.21
C ASP A 98 -20.57 13.88 4.45
N SER A 99 -20.95 12.62 4.26
CA SER A 99 -22.26 12.28 3.70
C SER A 99 -23.38 12.84 4.56
N THR A 100 -24.38 13.47 3.94
CA THR A 100 -25.52 14.09 4.63
C THR A 100 -26.78 14.02 3.79
N ASN A 101 -27.93 13.99 4.45
CA ASN A 101 -29.21 14.26 3.84
C ASN A 101 -29.39 15.77 3.64
N ILE A 102 -29.32 16.24 2.40
CA ILE A 102 -29.42 17.66 2.06
C ILE A 102 -30.80 18.28 2.37
N ALA A 103 -31.86 17.48 2.52
CA ALA A 103 -33.20 17.97 2.83
C ALA A 103 -33.40 18.21 4.34
N THR A 104 -32.75 17.42 5.19
CA THR A 104 -32.91 17.46 6.65
C THR A 104 -31.65 17.88 7.42
N GLY A 105 -30.49 17.91 6.76
CA GLY A 105 -29.21 18.35 7.31
C GLY A 105 -28.58 17.39 8.33
N ASN A 106 -29.01 16.13 8.35
CA ASN A 106 -28.47 15.07 9.22
C ASN A 106 -27.68 14.02 8.44
#